data_AF-A0A2D5WKG5-F1
#
_entry.id   AF-A0A2D5WKG5-F1
#
_cell.length_a   1.000
_cell.length_b   1.000
_cell.length_c   1.000
_cell.angle_alpha   90.00
_cell.angle_beta   90.00
_cell.angle_gamma   90.00
#
_symmetry.space_group_name_H-M   'P 1'
#
loop_
_entity.id
_entity.type
_entity.pdbx_description
1 polymer ?
#
loop_
_entity_poly.entity_id
_entity_poly.type
_entity_poly.pdbx_seq_one_letter_code
_entity_poly.pdbx_strand_id
1 'polypeptide(L)'
;MDFYYLELPSYVSLSICGVVGLCLLVIHFGKFKIHINVTNYLIVFSLLSVLLQVLIVVYYSQNNEIGSFSMFYNIVNLFVLTFLYIYRNEMKLNYYLYWSFALLFLMGMEIRAIQTLGMGLN
;
A
#
# COMPACT_ATOMS: atom_id res chain seq x y z
N MET A 1 10.34 -2.73 22.41
CA MET A 1 10.57 -1.44 21.72
C MET A 1 10.73 -1.62 20.22
N ASP A 2 11.25 -2.76 19.74
CA ASP A 2 11.44 -3.05 18.31
C ASP A 2 10.14 -3.22 17.50
N PHE A 3 9.08 -3.74 18.12
CA PHE A 3 7.76 -3.87 17.49
C PHE A 3 7.17 -2.52 17.03
N TYR A 4 7.38 -1.45 17.80
CA TYR A 4 6.78 -0.15 17.52
C TYR A 4 7.38 0.50 16.25
N TYR A 5 8.66 0.24 15.97
CA TYR A 5 9.35 0.77 14.79
C TYR A 5 8.89 0.10 13.49
N LEU A 6 8.39 -1.13 13.57
CA LEU A 6 7.92 -1.88 12.40
C LEU A 6 6.43 -1.62 12.11
N GLU A 7 5.65 -1.49 13.17
CA GLU A 7 4.21 -1.26 13.10
C GLU A 7 3.87 0.17 12.69
N LEU A 8 4.58 1.18 13.20
CA LEU A 8 4.30 2.60 12.91
C LEU A 8 4.30 2.93 11.41
N PRO A 9 5.35 2.61 10.63
CA PRO A 9 5.37 2.87 9.19
C PRO A 9 4.23 2.15 8.46
N SER A 10 3.91 0.94 8.92
CA SER A 10 2.86 0.10 8.35
C SER A 10 1.46 0.70 8.60
N TYR A 11 1.18 1.20 9.80
CA TYR A 11 -0.08 1.89 10.11
C TYR A 11 -0.22 3.23 9.38
N VAL A 12 0.88 3.99 9.25
CA VAL A 12 0.88 5.25 8.50
C VAL A 12 0.54 4.99 7.03
N SER A 13 1.24 4.05 6.40
CA SER A 13 1.00 3.69 5.00
C SER A 13 -0.43 3.19 4.77
N LEU A 14 -0.92 2.32 5.66
CA LEU A 14 -2.26 1.77 5.63
C LEU A 14 -3.32 2.87 5.71
N SER A 15 -3.14 3.84 6.60
CA SER A 15 -4.08 4.96 6.73
C SER A 15 -4.12 5.82 5.47
N ILE A 16 -2.96 6.08 4.86
CA ILE A 16 -2.86 6.90 3.64
C ILE A 16 -3.50 6.16 2.47
N CYS A 17 -3.18 4.89 2.24
CA CYS A 17 -3.76 4.08 1.18
C CYS A 17 -5.28 3.91 1.35
N GLY A 18 -5.74 3.67 2.58
CA GLY A 18 -7.17 3.55 2.88
C GLY A 18 -7.94 4.84 2.62
N VAL A 19 -7.44 5.98 3.11
CA VAL A 19 -8.11 7.28 2.91
C VAL A 19 -8.11 7.66 1.42
N VAL A 20 -6.98 7.58 0.73
CA VAL A 20 -6.90 7.95 -0.69
C VAL A 20 -7.76 7.00 -1.55
N GLY A 21 -7.73 5.69 -1.26
CA GLY A 21 -8.54 4.69 -1.94
C GLY A 21 -10.05 4.93 -1.78
N LEU A 22 -10.51 5.25 -0.56
CA LEU A 22 -11.91 5.58 -0.30
C LEU A 22 -12.33 6.90 -0.94
N CYS A 23 -11.50 7.94 -0.85
CA CYS A 23 -11.76 9.22 -1.52
C CYS A 23 -11.95 9.03 -3.02
N LEU A 24 -11.08 8.26 -3.68
CA LEU A 24 -11.18 7.93 -5.10
C LEU A 24 -12.48 7.20 -5.45
N LEU A 25 -12.92 6.29 -4.59
CA LEU A 25 -14.18 5.56 -4.74
C LEU A 25 -15.37 6.52 -4.68
N VAL A 26 -15.41 7.39 -3.67
CA VAL A 26 -16.45 8.42 -3.50
C VAL A 26 -16.49 9.38 -4.68
N ILE A 27 -15.34 9.77 -5.22
CA ILE A 27 -15.24 10.63 -6.41
C ILE A 27 -15.87 9.95 -7.62
N HIS A 28 -15.61 8.66 -7.80
CA HIS A 28 -16.16 7.88 -8.90
C HIS A 28 -17.69 7.75 -8.81
N PHE A 29 -18.23 7.35 -7.66
CA PHE A 29 -19.68 7.20 -7.47
C PHE A 29 -20.40 8.56 -7.47
N GLY A 30 -19.79 9.60 -6.91
CA GLY A 30 -20.33 10.95 -6.89
C GLY A 30 -20.18 11.72 -8.22
N LYS A 31 -19.53 11.13 -9.23
CA LYS A 31 -19.23 11.76 -10.54
C LYS A 31 -18.59 13.15 -10.42
N PHE A 32 -17.80 13.39 -9.38
CA PHE A 32 -17.16 14.68 -9.13
C PHE A 32 -16.04 14.92 -10.16
N LYS A 33 -16.03 16.10 -10.79
CA LYS A 33 -14.96 16.51 -11.70
C LYS A 33 -13.83 17.16 -10.91
N ILE A 34 -12.92 16.33 -10.40
CA ILE A 34 -11.68 16.79 -9.75
C ILE A 34 -10.54 16.85 -10.77
N HIS A 35 -9.61 17.77 -10.56
CA HIS A 35 -8.42 17.86 -11.40
C HIS A 35 -7.58 16.58 -11.30
N ILE A 36 -7.35 15.95 -12.46
CA ILE A 36 -6.57 14.71 -12.59
C ILE A 36 -5.18 14.83 -11.95
N ASN A 37 -4.55 16.00 -12.00
CA ASN A 37 -3.23 16.24 -11.42
C ASN A 37 -3.22 16.08 -9.89
N VAL A 38 -4.23 16.60 -9.18
CA VAL A 38 -4.31 16.51 -7.72
C VAL A 38 -4.43 15.05 -7.29
N THR A 39 -5.30 14.31 -7.97
CA THR A 39 -5.50 12.89 -7.74
C THR A 39 -4.24 12.09 -8.01
N ASN A 40 -3.51 12.43 -9.07
CA ASN A 40 -2.26 11.76 -9.42
C ASN A 40 -1.17 11.99 -8.36
N TYR A 41 -1.06 13.21 -7.82
CA TYR A 41 -0.13 13.48 -6.71
C TYR A 41 -0.47 12.66 -5.46
N LEU A 42 -1.75 12.54 -5.11
CA LEU A 42 -2.20 11.72 -3.98
C LEU A 42 -1.87 10.24 -4.18
N ILE A 43 -2.11 9.72 -5.38
CA ILE A 43 -1.79 8.33 -5.73
C ILE A 43 -0.28 8.10 -5.63
N VAL A 44 0.54 8.95 -6.27
CA VAL A 44 2.00 8.81 -6.22
C VAL A 44 2.52 8.89 -4.78
N PHE A 45 1.97 9.80 -3.97
CA PHE A 45 2.31 9.92 -2.56
C PHE A 45 1.98 8.63 -1.78
N SER A 46 0.80 8.06 -2.00
CA SER A 46 0.42 6.79 -1.35
C SER A 46 1.32 5.61 -1.78
N LEU A 47 1.65 5.49 -3.06
CA LEU A 47 2.57 4.45 -3.54
C LEU A 47 3.98 4.61 -2.96
N LEU A 48 4.46 5.85 -2.84
CA LEU A 48 5.76 6.15 -2.24
C LEU A 48 5.78 5.76 -0.75
N SER A 49 4.68 6.01 -0.03
CA SER A 49 4.53 5.60 1.37
C SER A 49 4.67 4.08 1.53
N VAL A 50 3.97 3.29 0.71
CA VAL A 50 4.07 1.82 0.73
C VAL A 50 5.49 1.38 0.42
N LEU A 51 6.13 1.99 -0.59
CA LEU A 51 7.50 1.64 -0.96
C LEU A 51 8.48 1.90 0.19
N LEU A 52 8.38 3.04 0.87
CA LEU A 52 9.20 3.36 2.03
C LEU A 52 8.94 2.40 3.20
N GLN A 53 7.67 2.08 3.46
CA GLN A 53 7.26 1.12 4.48
C GLN A 53 7.91 -0.25 4.25
N VAL A 54 7.81 -0.80 3.03
CA VAL A 54 8.42 -2.10 2.70
C VAL A 54 9.94 -2.07 2.85
N LEU A 55 10.61 -1.00 2.42
CA LEU A 55 12.06 -0.86 2.58
C LEU A 55 12.49 -0.86 4.05
N ILE A 56 11.75 -0.17 4.92
CA ILE A 56 12.01 -0.15 6.36
C ILE A 56 11.87 -1.56 6.95
N VAL A 57 10.81 -2.28 6.57
CA VAL A 57 10.59 -3.66 7.06
C VAL A 57 11.71 -4.60 6.61
N VAL A 58 12.11 -4.53 5.34
CA VAL A 58 13.20 -5.35 4.80
C VAL A 58 14.52 -5.05 5.51
N TYR A 59 14.82 -3.78 5.76
CA TYR A 59 16.03 -3.37 6.49
C TYR A 59 16.04 -3.93 7.92
N TYR A 60 14.92 -3.82 8.64
CA TYR A 60 14.80 -4.38 9.99
C TYR A 60 14.90 -5.91 10.01
N SER A 61 14.47 -6.59 8.94
CA SER A 61 14.50 -8.05 8.89
C SER A 61 15.90 -8.64 8.78
N GLN A 62 16.91 -7.83 8.43
CA GLN A 62 18.29 -8.31 8.36
C GLN A 62 18.85 -8.61 9.75
N ASN A 63 18.37 -7.90 10.78
CA ASN A 63 18.87 -8.01 12.15
C ASN A 63 17.91 -8.77 13.07
N ASN A 64 16.63 -8.91 12.71
CA ASN A 64 15.59 -9.51 13.53
C ASN A 64 14.74 -10.53 12.75
N GLU A 65 14.26 -11.58 13.42
CA GLU A 65 13.31 -12.53 12.84
C GLU A 65 11.92 -11.89 12.74
N ILE A 66 11.62 -11.36 11.56
CA ILE A 66 10.30 -10.85 11.20
C ILE A 66 9.58 -12.00 10.51
N GLY A 67 8.58 -12.58 11.19
CA GLY A 67 7.88 -13.80 10.77
C GLY A 67 7.68 -13.93 9.24
N SER A 68 7.92 -15.13 8.72
CA SER A 68 7.98 -15.43 7.28
C SER A 68 6.74 -14.99 6.50
N PHE A 69 5.56 -15.05 7.11
CA PHE A 69 4.30 -14.60 6.51
C PHE A 69 4.21 -13.08 6.36
N SER A 70 4.74 -12.30 7.30
CA SER A 70 4.76 -10.83 7.19
C SER A 70 5.69 -10.38 6.05
N MET A 71 6.86 -11.01 5.97
CA MET A 71 7.82 -10.84 4.86
C MET A 71 7.19 -11.14 3.50
N PHE A 72 6.44 -12.24 3.38
CA PHE A 72 5.73 -12.60 2.16
C PHE A 72 4.78 -11.49 1.70
N TYR A 73 3.93 -10.94 2.58
CA TYR A 73 2.99 -9.89 2.20
C TYR A 73 3.70 -8.60 1.75
N ASN A 74 4.82 -8.23 2.38
CA ASN A 74 5.63 -7.08 1.96
C ASN A 74 6.27 -7.29 0.58
N ILE A 75 6.72 -8.51 0.26
CA ILE A 75 7.22 -8.85 -1.08
C ILE A 75 6.09 -8.76 -2.12
N VAL A 76 4.89 -9.25 -1.79
CA VAL A 76 3.74 -9.13 -2.70
C VAL A 76 3.40 -7.65 -2.94
N ASN A 77 3.51 -6.77 -1.94
CA ASN A 77 3.34 -5.32 -2.14
C ASN A 77 4.32 -4.76 -3.18
N LEU A 78 5.59 -5.17 -3.18
CA LEU A 78 6.57 -4.78 -4.21
C LEU A 78 6.17 -5.25 -5.61
N PHE A 79 5.67 -6.49 -5.75
CA PHE A 79 5.14 -6.98 -7.03
C PHE A 79 3.94 -6.15 -7.50
N VAL A 80 3.02 -5.83 -6.60
CA VAL A 80 1.83 -5.03 -6.90
C VAL A 80 2.23 -3.62 -7.35
N LEU A 81 3.17 -2.98 -6.65
CA LEU A 81 3.73 -1.68 -7.06
C LEU A 81 4.34 -1.73 -8.46
N THR A 82 5.06 -2.81 -8.77
CA THR A 82 5.65 -3.04 -10.09
C THR A 82 4.57 -3.17 -11.16
N PHE A 83 3.53 -3.97 -10.91
CA PHE A 83 2.40 -4.10 -11.83
C PHE A 83 1.64 -2.80 -12.02
N LEU A 84 1.43 -2.03 -10.95
CA LEU A 84 0.80 -0.70 -11.04
C LEU A 84 1.61 0.25 -11.93
N TYR A 85 2.94 0.20 -11.82
CA TYR A 85 3.81 1.00 -12.67
C TYR A 85 3.75 0.58 -14.15
N ILE A 86 3.76 -0.71 -14.43
CA ILE A 86 3.69 -1.28 -15.78
C ILE A 86 2.34 -0.97 -16.43
N TYR A 87 1.24 -1.25 -15.72
CA TYR A 87 -0.12 -1.12 -16.24
C TYR A 87 -0.72 0.30 -16.09
N ARG A 88 0.07 1.30 -15.68
CA ARG A 88 -0.44 2.67 -15.44
C ARG A 88 -1.18 3.29 -16.63
N ASN A 89 -0.79 2.93 -17.85
CA ASN A 89 -1.43 3.44 -19.07
C ASN A 89 -2.79 2.78 -19.32
N GLU A 90 -2.90 1.48 -19.08
CA GLU A 90 -4.16 0.72 -19.16
C GLU A 90 -5.16 1.19 -18.11
N MET A 91 -4.67 1.62 -16.93
CA MET A 91 -5.52 2.13 -15.86
C MET A 91 -6.22 3.45 -16.18
N LYS A 92 -5.88 4.13 -17.29
CA LYS A 92 -6.53 5.40 -17.68
C LYS A 92 -7.98 5.22 -18.13
N LEU A 93 -8.39 4.02 -18.53
CA LEU A 93 -9.76 3.74 -18.99
C LEU A 93 -10.81 4.05 -17.91
N ASN A 94 -10.61 3.56 -16.69
CA ASN A 94 -11.44 3.85 -15.52
C ASN A 94 -10.56 4.32 -14.36
N TYR A 95 -9.88 5.45 -14.57
CA TYR A 95 -8.84 5.98 -13.69
C TYR A 95 -9.21 5.93 -12.20
N TYR A 96 -10.33 6.56 -11.81
CA TYR A 96 -10.71 6.65 -10.39
C TYR A 96 -11.01 5.28 -9.75
N LEU A 97 -11.68 4.39 -10.50
CA LEU A 97 -12.11 3.09 -9.98
C LEU A 97 -10.93 2.12 -9.87
N TYR A 98 -10.06 2.05 -10.88
CA TYR A 98 -8.90 1.17 -10.84
C TYR A 98 -7.88 1.59 -9.79
N TRP A 99 -7.60 2.90 -9.68
CA TRP A 99 -6.70 3.40 -8.63
C TRP A 99 -7.29 3.25 -7.23
N SER A 100 -8.60 3.42 -7.06
CA SER A 100 -9.27 3.15 -5.79
C SER A 100 -9.08 1.69 -5.37
N PHE A 101 -9.39 0.73 -6.23
CA PHE A 101 -9.25 -0.68 -5.92
C PHE A 101 -7.79 -1.09 -5.69
N ALA A 102 -6.85 -0.54 -6.47
CA ALA A 102 -5.43 -0.79 -6.26
C ALA A 102 -4.96 -0.34 -4.87
N LEU A 103 -5.36 0.85 -4.42
CA LEU A 103 -4.97 1.38 -3.11
C LEU A 103 -5.67 0.66 -1.95
N LEU A 104 -6.95 0.30 -2.10
CA LEU A 104 -7.66 -0.52 -1.12
C LEU A 104 -7.06 -1.93 -1.02
N PHE A 105 -6.59 -2.48 -2.14
CA PHE A 105 -5.89 -3.77 -2.15
C PHE A 105 -4.55 -3.67 -1.40
N LEU A 106 -3.73 -2.64 -1.67
CA LEU A 106 -2.49 -2.39 -0.95
C LEU A 106 -2.72 -2.21 0.56
N MET A 107 -3.76 -1.48 0.95
CA MET A 107 -4.18 -1.38 2.36
C MET A 107 -4.50 -2.76 2.96
N GLY A 108 -5.27 -3.60 2.26
CA GLY A 108 -5.59 -4.96 2.73
C GLY A 108 -4.37 -5.83 2.91
N MET A 109 -3.39 -5.71 2.02
CA MET A 109 -2.11 -6.42 2.10
C MET A 109 -1.28 -5.96 3.31
N GLU A 110 -1.25 -4.66 3.60
CA GLU A 110 -0.57 -4.13 4.79
C GLU A 110 -1.22 -4.58 6.10
N ILE A 111 -2.56 -4.64 6.16
CA ILE A 111 -3.28 -5.22 7.31
C ILE A 111 -2.81 -6.66 7.55
N ARG A 112 -2.74 -7.47 6.49
CA ARG A 112 -2.31 -8.87 6.60
C ARG A 112 -0.84 -8.98 7.01
N ALA A 113 0.02 -8.11 6.49
CA ALA A 113 1.43 -8.05 6.88
C ALA A 113 1.61 -7.75 8.38
N ILE A 114 0.81 -6.84 8.94
CA ILE A 114 0.81 -6.51 10.37
C ILE A 114 0.26 -7.68 11.21
N GLN A 115 -0.85 -8.28 10.80
CA GLN A 115 -1.48 -9.39 11.53
C GLN A 115 -0.61 -10.64 11.63
N THR A 116 0.27 -10.86 10.65
CA THR A 116 1.19 -12.01 10.63
C THR A 116 2.58 -11.68 11.17
N LEU A 117 2.76 -10.53 11.80
CA LEU A 117 3.99 -10.21 12.51
C LEU A 117 4.26 -11.24 13.61
N GLY A 118 5.49 -11.77 13.62
CA GLY A 118 5.90 -12.81 14.57
C GLY A 118 5.32 -14.21 14.31
N MET A 119 4.44 -14.38 13.31
CA MET A 119 4.00 -15.70 12.86
C MET A 119 4.99 -16.22 11.81
N GLY A 120 5.83 -17.17 12.21
CA GLY A 120 6.77 -17.90 11.35
C GLY A 120 6.37 -19.35 11.14
N LEU A 121 7.12 -20.08 10.32
CA LEU A 121 7.07 -21.54 10.31
C LEU A 121 7.60 -22.02 11.67
N ASN A 122 6.71 -22.46 12.56
CA ASN A 122 7.08 -23.26 13.72
C ASN A 122 7.74 -24.57 13.28
#